data_AF-V4LMA6-F1
#
_entry.id   AF-V4LMA6-F1
#
_cell.length_a   1.000
_cell.length_b   1.000
_cell.length_c   1.000
_cell.angle_alpha   90.00
_cell.angle_beta   90.00
_cell.angle_gamma   90.00
#
_symmetry.space_group_name_H-M   'P 1'
#
loop_
_entity.id
_entity.type
_entity.pdbx_description
1 polymer ?
#
loop_
_entity_poly.entity_id
_entity_poly.type
_entity_poly.pdbx_seq_one_letter_code
_entity_poly.pdbx_strand_id
1 'polypeptide(L)'
;MAYYETMFDQLDVTVAQMLVTDSSFRDKDFRKQLSETVRAMLKMRVIPVFNENDAISTRKAPYKDATGIFWDNDSLAALLSLELKADLLILLSDVEGLYTGPPSDPNSKLIHTYIKEKHQDEITFGEKSQLGRGGMTAKVKAAVNAAYGGIPVIITSGYDAENIAKVLRGLRVGTLFHQDAHLWAPVVNTTSRDMAVAARESSRKLQALSSEDRRKILLDIANALEANEKTIKAENDLDVVAAQEAGYEESMVARLVMKPGKISGLAASIRQLAKMEDPIGRVLKKTQVADGLILEKTSSPLGVLLIVFESRPDALVQIASLAIRSGNGLLLKGGKEARRSNAILHKVITDAIPETVGSKLIGLVTSREEIPDLLKLDDVIDLVIPRGSNKLVSQIKNSTKIPVLGHADGICHVYVDKSCKMDMAKRVVSDSKIDYPAACNAMETLLVHKDLEENGVLNELIYALQSSGVTLYGGPRASAKLNIPETQSFHHEYSSKTCTVEIVEDVHGAIDHIHQHGSAHTDCIVTEDGEVAEIFLRQVDSAAVLHNASTRFSDGFRFGLGAEVGISTSRIHARGPVGVEGLLTTRWILRGKGQVVDGDNGVVYTHKDLPVLKRKDALENGHGAMENAL
;
A
#
# COMPACT_ATOMS: atom_id res chain seq x y z
N MET A 1 -49.42 -2.88 21.41
CA MET A 1 -49.85 -4.06 20.62
C MET A 1 -50.45 -3.66 19.28
N ALA A 2 -51.47 -2.80 19.25
CA ALA A 2 -52.10 -2.32 18.01
C ALA A 2 -51.11 -1.89 16.90
N TYR A 3 -50.03 -1.18 17.25
CA TYR A 3 -49.00 -0.80 16.27
C TYR A 3 -48.29 -2.00 15.63
N TYR A 4 -47.96 -3.04 16.41
CA TYR A 4 -47.38 -4.27 15.88
C TYR A 4 -48.37 -5.02 14.99
N GLU A 5 -49.63 -5.12 15.39
CA GLU A 5 -50.67 -5.74 14.58
C GLU A 5 -50.81 -5.03 13.22
N THR A 6 -50.94 -3.69 13.21
CA THR A 6 -51.04 -2.93 11.97
C THR A 6 -49.83 -3.10 11.05
N MET A 7 -48.61 -3.07 11.60
CA MET A 7 -47.39 -3.15 10.78
C MET A 7 -47.12 -4.56 10.25
N PHE A 8 -47.41 -5.61 11.03
CA PHE A 8 -47.21 -6.99 10.59
C PHE A 8 -48.36 -7.51 9.70
N ASP A 9 -49.58 -6.98 9.84
CA ASP A 9 -50.71 -7.29 8.96
C ASP A 9 -50.45 -6.86 7.50
N GLN A 10 -49.73 -5.74 7.30
CA GLN A 10 -49.26 -5.30 5.97
C GLN A 10 -48.34 -6.33 5.29
N LEU A 11 -47.76 -7.25 6.06
CA LEU A 11 -46.86 -8.30 5.59
C LEU A 11 -47.51 -9.69 5.61
N ASP A 12 -48.83 -9.78 5.86
CA ASP A 12 -49.58 -11.03 6.02
C ASP A 12 -49.00 -11.91 7.16
N VAL A 13 -48.54 -11.26 8.23
CA VAL A 13 -47.96 -11.93 9.41
C VAL A 13 -48.83 -11.69 10.63
N THR A 14 -49.29 -12.78 11.25
CA THR A 14 -50.04 -12.71 12.51
C THR A 14 -49.09 -12.53 13.69
N VAL A 15 -49.44 -11.65 14.63
CA VAL A 15 -48.71 -11.46 15.90
C VAL A 15 -49.59 -11.85 17.08
N ALA A 16 -48.98 -12.31 18.18
CA ALA A 16 -49.69 -12.62 19.43
C ALA A 16 -48.96 -12.01 20.63
N GLN A 17 -49.69 -11.36 21.53
CA GLN A 17 -49.09 -10.78 22.71
C GLN A 17 -48.90 -11.83 23.81
N MET A 18 -47.69 -11.88 24.38
CA MET A 18 -47.40 -12.67 25.58
C MET A 18 -47.00 -11.73 26.72
N LEU A 19 -47.77 -11.78 27.80
CA LEU A 19 -47.53 -11.00 29.01
C LEU A 19 -46.84 -11.87 30.06
N VAL A 20 -45.69 -11.40 30.55
CA VAL A 20 -44.87 -12.13 31.52
C VAL A 20 -44.56 -11.27 32.75
N THR A 21 -44.19 -11.90 33.86
CA THR A 21 -43.70 -11.20 35.06
C THR A 21 -42.38 -11.80 35.51
N ASP A 22 -41.63 -11.10 36.36
CA ASP A 22 -40.40 -11.61 36.97
C ASP A 22 -40.64 -12.92 37.74
N SER A 23 -41.78 -13.02 38.44
CA SER A 23 -42.20 -14.23 39.16
C SER A 23 -42.40 -15.44 38.24
N SER A 24 -42.84 -15.22 37.00
CA SER A 24 -43.10 -16.28 36.02
C SER A 24 -41.84 -17.07 35.66
N PHE A 25 -40.67 -16.42 35.61
CA PHE A 25 -39.42 -17.09 35.25
C PHE A 25 -38.76 -17.86 36.41
N ARG A 26 -39.28 -17.75 37.64
CA ARG A 26 -38.84 -18.58 38.77
C ARG A 26 -39.34 -20.01 38.67
N ASP A 27 -40.51 -20.18 38.08
CA ASP A 27 -41.13 -21.48 37.88
C ASP A 27 -40.52 -22.20 36.67
N LYS A 28 -39.99 -23.42 36.89
CA LYS A 28 -39.41 -24.25 35.84
C LYS A 28 -40.48 -24.77 34.88
N ASP A 29 -41.67 -25.09 35.37
CA ASP A 29 -42.76 -25.63 34.56
C ASP A 29 -43.33 -24.55 33.66
N PHE A 30 -43.48 -23.33 34.18
CA PHE A 30 -43.83 -22.16 33.36
C PHE A 30 -42.84 -21.95 32.20
N ARG A 31 -41.53 -21.96 32.48
CA ARG A 31 -40.51 -21.75 31.44
C ARG A 31 -40.56 -22.82 30.35
N LYS A 32 -40.78 -24.08 30.72
CA LYS A 32 -40.95 -25.17 29.76
C LYS A 32 -42.21 -24.95 28.89
N GLN A 33 -43.34 -24.64 29.54
CA GLN A 33 -44.60 -24.38 28.85
C GLN A 33 -44.52 -23.16 27.92
N LEU A 34 -43.81 -22.11 28.35
CA LEU A 34 -43.55 -20.92 27.56
C LEU A 34 -42.81 -21.29 26.27
N SER A 35 -41.71 -22.03 26.39
CA SER A 35 -40.92 -22.47 25.22
C SER A 35 -41.71 -23.37 24.27
N GLU A 36 -42.55 -24.27 24.78
CA GLU A 36 -43.44 -25.09 23.96
C GLU A 36 -44.50 -24.26 23.24
N THR A 37 -45.07 -23.27 23.94
CA THR A 37 -46.09 -22.36 23.39
C THR A 37 -45.51 -21.50 22.27
N VAL A 38 -44.32 -20.91 22.48
CA VAL A 38 -43.62 -20.12 21.45
C VAL A 38 -43.33 -20.98 20.22
N ARG A 39 -42.85 -22.22 20.41
CA ARG A 39 -42.61 -23.14 19.28
C ARG A 39 -43.90 -23.48 18.53
N ALA A 40 -45.02 -23.65 19.22
CA ALA A 40 -46.32 -23.87 18.59
C ALA A 40 -46.79 -22.65 17.79
N MET A 41 -46.67 -21.44 18.35
CA MET A 41 -47.00 -20.19 17.67
C MET A 41 -46.18 -20.00 16.39
N LEU A 42 -44.87 -20.19 16.46
CA LEU A 42 -43.98 -20.05 15.29
C LEU A 42 -44.30 -21.09 14.20
N LYS A 43 -44.67 -22.33 14.57
CA LYS A 43 -45.16 -23.34 13.61
C LYS A 43 -46.44 -22.92 12.90
N MET A 44 -47.29 -22.16 13.58
CA MET A 44 -48.51 -21.57 13.03
C MET A 44 -48.25 -20.25 12.28
N ARG A 45 -46.98 -19.86 12.09
CA ARG A 45 -46.58 -18.57 11.49
C ARG A 45 -47.07 -17.34 12.29
N VAL A 46 -47.22 -17.50 13.60
CA VAL A 46 -47.57 -16.42 14.53
C VAL A 46 -46.30 -15.94 15.24
N ILE A 47 -46.02 -14.64 15.16
CA ILE A 47 -44.87 -14.01 15.84
C ILE A 47 -45.28 -13.57 17.26
N PRO A 48 -44.65 -14.12 18.32
CA PRO A 48 -44.94 -13.70 19.67
C PRO A 48 -44.30 -12.34 19.99
N VAL A 49 -45.08 -11.42 20.55
CA VAL A 49 -44.65 -10.11 21.04
C VAL A 49 -44.69 -10.13 22.57
N PHE A 50 -43.50 -10.12 23.18
CA PHE A 50 -43.36 -10.18 24.63
C PHE A 50 -43.40 -8.79 25.27
N ASN A 51 -44.17 -8.66 26.34
CA ASN A 51 -44.15 -7.48 27.21
C ASN A 51 -44.28 -7.91 28.68
N GLU A 52 -43.74 -7.09 29.58
CA GLU A 52 -43.99 -7.27 31.00
C GLU A 52 -45.44 -6.88 31.34
N ASN A 53 -46.08 -7.67 32.20
CA ASN A 53 -47.37 -7.33 32.76
C ASN A 53 -47.20 -6.43 34.00
N ASP A 54 -47.05 -5.13 33.76
CA ASP A 54 -46.86 -4.12 34.81
C ASP A 54 -47.97 -4.17 35.89
N ALA A 55 -49.21 -4.54 35.52
CA ALA A 55 -50.37 -4.53 36.42
C ALA A 55 -50.31 -5.58 37.54
N ILE A 56 -49.53 -6.64 37.37
CA ILE A 56 -49.38 -7.74 38.34
C ILE A 56 -47.91 -8.02 38.70
N SER A 57 -46.99 -7.14 38.30
CA SER A 57 -45.57 -7.24 38.60
C SER A 57 -45.32 -6.96 40.09
N THR A 58 -44.46 -7.77 40.73
CA THR A 58 -44.22 -7.69 42.19
C THR A 58 -43.13 -6.68 42.60
N ARG A 59 -42.75 -5.80 41.67
CA ARG A 59 -41.67 -4.82 41.85
C ARG A 59 -42.00 -3.80 42.94
N LYS A 60 -41.06 -3.62 43.88
CA LYS A 60 -41.22 -2.67 45.01
C LYS A 60 -40.89 -1.21 44.66
N ALA A 61 -40.20 -0.96 43.55
CA ALA A 61 -39.92 0.39 43.04
C ALA A 61 -39.56 0.37 41.54
N PRO A 62 -39.79 1.47 40.79
CA PRO A 62 -39.40 1.58 39.38
C PRO A 62 -37.88 1.55 39.10
N TYR A 63 -37.03 1.44 40.13
CA TYR A 63 -35.56 1.49 40.01
C TYR A 63 -34.79 0.53 40.94
N LYS A 64 -35.46 -0.40 41.62
CA LYS A 64 -34.81 -1.46 42.41
C LYS A 64 -35.63 -2.74 42.34
N ASP A 65 -35.03 -3.74 41.73
CA ASP A 65 -35.54 -5.11 41.75
C ASP A 65 -35.26 -5.77 43.10
N ALA A 66 -36.23 -6.51 43.63
CA ALA A 66 -36.08 -7.35 44.82
C ALA A 66 -35.76 -8.82 44.45
N THR A 67 -35.82 -9.20 43.18
CA THR A 67 -35.74 -10.60 42.72
C THR A 67 -34.50 -10.93 41.88
N GLY A 68 -33.92 -9.95 41.17
CA GLY A 68 -32.68 -10.04 40.41
C GLY A 68 -32.81 -10.67 39.01
N ILE A 69 -34.01 -10.77 38.45
CA ILE A 69 -34.28 -11.61 37.26
C ILE A 69 -34.23 -10.79 35.95
N PHE A 70 -35.07 -9.75 35.80
CA PHE A 70 -34.98 -8.77 34.70
C PHE A 70 -35.62 -7.44 35.15
N TRP A 71 -35.16 -6.31 34.62
CA TRP A 71 -35.56 -4.96 35.08
C TRP A 71 -36.06 -4.03 33.97
N ASP A 72 -35.75 -4.32 32.71
CA ASP A 72 -36.15 -3.58 31.52
C ASP A 72 -36.36 -4.51 30.32
N ASN A 73 -36.76 -3.95 29.18
CA ASN A 73 -37.01 -4.73 27.97
C ASN A 73 -35.74 -5.39 27.42
N ASP A 74 -34.57 -4.77 27.59
CA ASP A 74 -33.30 -5.34 27.12
C ASP A 74 -32.92 -6.58 27.93
N SER A 75 -33.04 -6.53 29.27
CA SER A 75 -32.81 -7.67 30.15
C SER A 75 -33.88 -8.76 30.00
N LEU A 76 -35.14 -8.40 29.74
CA LEU A 76 -36.19 -9.37 29.39
C LEU A 76 -35.86 -10.07 28.06
N ALA A 77 -35.41 -9.35 27.05
CA ALA A 77 -35.03 -9.91 25.76
C ALA A 77 -33.83 -10.87 25.88
N ALA A 78 -32.81 -10.51 26.67
CA ALA A 78 -31.69 -11.39 26.98
C ALA A 78 -32.14 -12.67 27.69
N LEU A 79 -33.01 -12.55 28.70
CA LEU A 79 -33.56 -13.71 29.41
C LEU A 79 -34.34 -14.64 28.47
N LEU A 80 -35.26 -14.07 27.67
CA LEU A 80 -36.04 -14.83 26.70
C LEU A 80 -35.15 -15.51 25.66
N SER A 81 -34.08 -14.86 25.19
CA SER A 81 -33.16 -15.48 24.23
C SER A 81 -32.49 -16.73 24.78
N LEU A 82 -32.16 -16.73 26.08
CA LEU A 82 -31.57 -17.89 26.77
C LEU A 82 -32.61 -19.01 26.96
N GLU A 83 -33.80 -18.66 27.43
CA GLU A 83 -34.87 -19.64 27.69
C GLU A 83 -35.40 -20.30 26.42
N LEU A 84 -35.50 -19.53 25.33
CA LEU A 84 -35.96 -20.01 24.03
C LEU A 84 -34.84 -20.66 23.22
N LYS A 85 -33.57 -20.52 23.64
CA LYS A 85 -32.36 -20.95 22.91
C LYS A 85 -32.32 -20.34 21.51
N ALA A 86 -32.39 -19.01 21.44
CA ALA A 86 -32.33 -18.28 20.18
C ALA A 86 -30.95 -18.43 19.50
N ASP A 87 -30.91 -18.40 18.18
CA ASP A 87 -29.63 -18.44 17.43
C ASP A 87 -28.88 -17.09 17.49
N LEU A 88 -29.62 -15.99 17.63
CA LEU A 88 -29.11 -14.62 17.65
C LEU A 88 -30.08 -13.69 18.37
N LEU A 89 -29.55 -12.78 19.19
CA LEU A 89 -30.30 -11.65 19.74
C LEU A 89 -29.86 -10.35 19.07
N ILE A 90 -30.81 -9.54 18.58
CA ILE A 90 -30.54 -8.21 18.03
C ILE A 90 -31.18 -7.17 18.94
N LEU A 91 -30.35 -6.28 19.50
CA LEU A 91 -30.79 -5.15 20.31
C LEU A 91 -30.69 -3.87 19.48
N LEU A 92 -31.82 -3.22 19.26
CA LEU A 92 -31.86 -1.95 18.53
C LEU A 92 -31.56 -0.77 19.47
N SER A 93 -30.78 0.17 18.95
CA SER A 93 -30.36 1.40 19.64
C SER A 93 -30.59 2.64 18.77
N ASP A 94 -30.47 3.81 19.39
CA ASP A 94 -30.47 5.12 18.70
C ASP A 94 -29.10 5.48 18.09
N VAL A 95 -28.07 4.72 18.42
CA VAL A 95 -26.70 4.84 17.89
C VAL A 95 -26.32 3.60 17.08
N GLU A 96 -25.31 3.71 16.21
CA GLU A 96 -24.87 2.63 15.32
C GLU A 96 -24.35 1.39 16.07
N GLY A 97 -23.88 1.56 17.30
CA GLY A 97 -23.40 0.50 18.18
C GLY A 97 -22.67 1.10 19.39
N LEU A 98 -21.70 0.35 19.91
CA LEU A 98 -20.87 0.76 21.03
C LEU A 98 -19.64 1.53 20.54
N TYR A 99 -19.33 2.66 21.16
CA TYR A 99 -18.19 3.50 20.77
C TYR A 99 -17.13 3.54 21.88
N THR A 100 -15.87 3.86 21.52
CA THR A 100 -14.76 4.08 22.47
C THR A 100 -14.91 5.36 23.31
N GLY A 101 -15.84 6.24 22.95
CA GLY A 101 -16.19 7.47 23.66
C GLY A 101 -17.59 7.97 23.24
N PRO A 102 -17.98 9.21 23.58
CA PRO A 102 -19.26 9.78 23.14
C PRO A 102 -19.38 9.73 21.60
N PRO A 103 -20.52 9.30 21.02
CA PRO A 103 -20.68 9.22 19.55
C PRO A 103 -20.54 10.57 18.84
N SER A 104 -20.72 11.69 19.56
CA SER A 104 -20.55 13.05 19.06
C SER A 104 -19.09 13.52 19.02
N ASP A 105 -18.14 12.78 19.60
CA ASP A 105 -16.71 13.10 19.58
C ASP A 105 -16.05 12.58 18.28
N PRO A 106 -15.38 13.43 17.49
CA PRO A 106 -14.67 13.02 16.27
C PRO A 106 -13.61 11.93 16.46
N ASN A 107 -13.05 11.79 17.67
CA ASN A 107 -12.06 10.76 17.99
C ASN A 107 -12.68 9.42 18.42
N SER A 108 -14.00 9.39 18.60
CA SER A 108 -14.72 8.20 19.03
C SER A 108 -14.89 7.20 17.90
N LYS A 109 -14.45 5.96 18.11
CA LYS A 109 -14.50 4.89 17.10
C LYS A 109 -15.54 3.85 17.48
N LEU A 110 -16.25 3.34 16.48
CA LEU A 110 -17.21 2.23 16.66
C LEU A 110 -16.46 0.94 17.00
N ILE A 111 -16.87 0.28 18.07
CA ILE A 111 -16.39 -1.02 18.52
C ILE A 111 -17.23 -2.07 17.82
N HIS A 112 -16.66 -2.79 16.86
CA HIS A 112 -17.40 -3.82 16.12
C HIS A 112 -17.52 -5.17 16.85
N THR A 113 -16.62 -5.46 17.78
CA THR A 113 -16.62 -6.70 18.57
C THR A 113 -16.29 -6.36 20.01
N TYR A 114 -17.22 -6.63 20.91
CA TYR A 114 -17.04 -6.42 22.33
C TYR A 114 -16.23 -7.56 22.94
N ILE A 115 -15.09 -7.22 23.54
CA ILE A 115 -14.25 -8.10 24.35
C ILE A 115 -14.27 -7.56 25.77
N LYS A 116 -14.75 -8.36 26.72
CA LYS A 116 -14.98 -7.94 28.10
C LYS A 116 -13.69 -7.46 28.78
N GLU A 117 -12.61 -8.22 28.65
CA GLU A 117 -11.31 -7.95 29.29
C GLU A 117 -10.67 -6.64 28.81
N LYS A 118 -11.06 -6.17 27.61
CA LYS A 118 -10.54 -4.94 27.00
C LYS A 118 -11.46 -3.75 27.25
N HIS A 119 -12.75 -3.92 27.01
CA HIS A 119 -13.66 -2.77 26.89
C HIS A 119 -14.48 -2.52 28.16
N GLN A 120 -14.54 -3.45 29.12
CA GLN A 120 -15.38 -3.30 30.31
C GLN A 120 -15.02 -2.05 31.14
N ASP A 121 -13.73 -1.69 31.19
CA ASP A 121 -13.22 -0.56 31.98
C ASP A 121 -12.97 0.72 31.14
N GLU A 122 -13.00 0.63 29.81
CA GLU A 122 -12.71 1.73 28.87
C GLU A 122 -13.96 2.52 28.45
N ILE A 123 -15.17 1.95 28.58
CA ILE A 123 -16.38 2.58 28.06
C ILE A 123 -16.97 3.58 29.05
N THR A 124 -17.04 4.84 28.63
CA THR A 124 -17.76 5.89 29.38
C THR A 124 -19.19 5.99 28.87
N PHE A 125 -20.17 5.62 29.69
CA PHE A 125 -21.59 5.64 29.29
C PHE A 125 -22.18 7.06 29.44
N GLY A 126 -22.73 7.61 28.34
CA GLY A 126 -23.41 8.91 28.34
C GLY A 126 -24.78 8.92 29.03
N GLU A 127 -25.36 10.11 29.16
CA GLU A 127 -26.66 10.33 29.84
C GLU A 127 -27.84 9.61 29.16
N LYS A 128 -28.90 9.34 29.94
CA LYS A 128 -30.09 8.57 29.54
C LYS A 128 -30.94 9.34 28.51
N SER A 129 -31.50 8.64 27.52
CA SER A 129 -32.45 9.22 26.57
C SER A 129 -33.82 9.53 27.22
N GLN A 130 -34.55 10.51 26.68
CA GLN A 130 -35.81 11.03 27.26
C GLN A 130 -36.99 10.04 27.28
N LEU A 131 -36.94 8.94 26.51
CA LEU A 131 -38.07 8.01 26.33
C LEU A 131 -37.76 6.56 26.77
N GLY A 132 -36.50 6.24 27.09
CA GLY A 132 -36.06 4.89 27.47
C GLY A 132 -35.91 4.70 28.98
N ARG A 133 -36.42 3.59 29.53
CA ARG A 133 -36.21 3.22 30.94
C ARG A 133 -34.76 2.73 31.23
N GLY A 134 -34.01 2.30 30.20
CA GLY A 134 -32.63 1.81 30.28
C GLY A 134 -31.70 2.53 29.29
N GLY A 135 -30.54 3.00 29.77
CA GLY A 135 -29.49 3.60 28.91
C GLY A 135 -28.59 2.55 28.25
N MET A 136 -27.58 2.97 27.48
CA MET A 136 -26.61 2.07 26.83
C MET A 136 -25.93 1.09 27.80
N THR A 137 -25.75 1.47 29.07
CA THR A 137 -25.23 0.57 30.11
C THR A 137 -26.12 -0.66 30.33
N ALA A 138 -27.44 -0.51 30.26
CA ALA A 138 -28.37 -1.61 30.46
C ALA A 138 -28.38 -2.56 29.25
N LYS A 139 -28.35 -1.99 28.03
CA LYS A 139 -28.18 -2.76 26.78
C LYS A 139 -26.90 -3.58 26.77
N VAL A 140 -25.77 -2.97 27.14
CA VAL A 140 -24.49 -3.68 27.23
C VAL A 140 -24.54 -4.78 28.29
N LYS A 141 -25.12 -4.53 29.46
CA LYS A 141 -25.29 -5.58 30.50
C LYS A 141 -26.15 -6.75 30.00
N ALA A 142 -27.26 -6.47 29.33
CA ALA A 142 -28.13 -7.50 28.74
C ALA A 142 -27.40 -8.30 27.65
N ALA A 143 -26.70 -7.60 26.74
CA ALA A 143 -25.92 -8.22 25.68
C ALA A 143 -24.80 -9.12 26.22
N VAL A 144 -24.07 -8.66 27.25
CA VAL A 144 -23.04 -9.46 27.93
C VAL A 144 -23.66 -10.69 28.58
N ASN A 145 -24.79 -10.55 29.29
CA ASN A 145 -25.44 -11.70 29.94
C ASN A 145 -25.85 -12.79 28.92
N ALA A 146 -26.54 -12.40 27.85
CA ALA A 146 -26.94 -13.35 26.80
C ALA A 146 -25.73 -13.96 26.06
N ALA A 147 -24.72 -13.14 25.71
CA ALA A 147 -23.51 -13.60 25.04
C ALA A 147 -22.72 -14.65 25.83
N TYR A 148 -22.52 -14.43 27.13
CA TYR A 148 -21.85 -15.39 28.01
C TYR A 148 -22.73 -16.57 28.40
N GLY A 149 -24.05 -16.47 28.22
CA GLY A 149 -24.99 -17.59 28.29
C GLY A 149 -25.07 -18.43 27.01
N GLY A 150 -24.25 -18.13 26.00
CA GLY A 150 -24.12 -18.89 24.76
C GLY A 150 -24.95 -18.37 23.58
N ILE A 151 -25.54 -17.18 23.69
CA ILE A 151 -26.37 -16.56 22.62
C ILE A 151 -25.62 -15.36 22.03
N PRO A 152 -25.18 -15.41 20.77
CA PRO A 152 -24.58 -14.24 20.11
C PRO A 152 -25.54 -13.03 20.16
N VAL A 153 -25.00 -11.84 20.45
CA VAL A 153 -25.81 -10.61 20.51
C VAL A 153 -25.22 -9.53 19.60
N ILE A 154 -26.06 -8.81 18.87
CA ILE A 154 -25.65 -7.62 18.11
C ILE A 154 -26.42 -6.40 18.60
N ILE A 155 -25.70 -5.33 18.94
CA ILE A 155 -26.27 -4.00 19.16
C ILE A 155 -26.10 -3.19 17.89
N THR A 156 -27.18 -2.68 17.31
CA THR A 156 -27.16 -1.88 16.07
C THR A 156 -28.21 -0.78 16.07
N SER A 157 -28.09 0.20 15.17
CA SER A 157 -29.07 1.28 15.02
C SER A 157 -30.41 0.76 14.52
N GLY A 158 -31.49 1.21 15.16
CA GLY A 158 -32.87 1.00 14.73
C GLY A 158 -33.37 1.99 13.67
N TYR A 159 -32.56 3.00 13.29
CA TYR A 159 -32.94 4.00 12.29
C TYR A 159 -32.71 3.56 10.84
N ASP A 160 -31.79 2.63 10.59
CA ASP A 160 -31.56 2.06 9.26
C ASP A 160 -32.43 0.81 9.08
N ALA A 161 -33.38 0.91 8.15
CA ALA A 161 -34.36 -0.13 7.84
C ALA A 161 -33.74 -1.46 7.37
N GLU A 162 -32.50 -1.43 6.85
CA GLU A 162 -31.82 -2.63 6.35
C GLU A 162 -30.94 -3.32 7.40
N ASN A 163 -30.72 -2.72 8.57
CA ASN A 163 -29.73 -3.22 9.53
C ASN A 163 -30.01 -4.65 10.00
N ILE A 164 -31.27 -5.01 10.25
CA ILE A 164 -31.64 -6.38 10.63
C ILE A 164 -31.28 -7.36 9.50
N ALA A 165 -31.60 -7.02 8.25
CA ALA A 165 -31.28 -7.86 7.10
C ALA A 165 -29.77 -7.97 6.86
N LYS A 166 -29.03 -6.86 7.01
CA LYS A 166 -27.55 -6.83 6.90
C LYS A 166 -26.90 -7.73 7.96
N VAL A 167 -27.40 -7.67 9.20
CA VAL A 167 -26.96 -8.54 10.30
C VAL A 167 -27.20 -10.02 9.98
N LEU A 168 -28.41 -10.37 9.52
CA LEU A 168 -28.74 -11.76 9.16
C LEU A 168 -27.92 -12.29 7.97
N ARG A 169 -27.43 -11.41 7.09
CA ARG A 169 -26.50 -11.75 6.00
C ARG A 169 -25.04 -11.87 6.45
N GLY A 170 -24.74 -11.66 7.74
CA GLY A 170 -23.38 -11.72 8.28
C GLY A 170 -22.52 -10.50 7.96
N LEU A 171 -23.12 -9.38 7.55
CA LEU A 171 -22.37 -8.14 7.32
C LEU A 171 -21.98 -7.50 8.66
N ARG A 172 -20.81 -6.84 8.69
CA ARG A 172 -20.26 -6.21 9.89
C ARG A 172 -20.99 -4.90 10.22
N VAL A 173 -22.13 -5.02 10.89
CA VAL A 173 -22.98 -3.89 11.29
C VAL A 173 -23.14 -3.87 12.81
N GLY A 174 -22.93 -2.70 13.40
CA GLY A 174 -22.99 -2.49 14.85
C GLY A 174 -21.88 -3.22 15.62
N THR A 175 -22.21 -3.63 16.85
CA THR A 175 -21.30 -4.28 17.80
C THR A 175 -21.75 -5.70 18.12
N LEU A 176 -20.90 -6.68 17.82
CA LEU A 176 -21.07 -8.08 18.16
C LEU A 176 -20.57 -8.40 19.58
N PHE A 177 -21.37 -9.14 20.34
CA PHE A 177 -21.03 -9.73 21.64
C PHE A 177 -21.09 -11.25 21.51
N HIS A 178 -20.01 -11.92 21.93
CA HIS A 178 -19.94 -13.37 21.91
C HIS A 178 -19.02 -13.88 23.03
N GLN A 179 -19.32 -15.05 23.61
CA GLN A 179 -18.48 -15.67 24.64
C GLN A 179 -17.03 -15.87 24.17
N ASP A 180 -16.86 -16.29 22.91
CA ASP A 180 -15.56 -16.57 22.29
C ASP A 180 -14.96 -15.36 21.57
N ALA A 181 -15.53 -14.16 21.75
CA ALA A 181 -15.01 -12.94 21.12
C ALA A 181 -13.53 -12.69 21.45
N HIS A 182 -13.06 -13.12 22.61
CA HIS A 182 -11.67 -13.06 23.03
C HIS A 182 -10.75 -14.00 22.23
N LEU A 183 -11.28 -15.09 21.67
CA LEU A 183 -10.56 -16.01 20.76
C LEU A 183 -10.55 -15.52 19.32
N TRP A 184 -11.53 -14.69 18.96
CA TRP A 184 -11.67 -14.08 17.64
C TRP A 184 -11.02 -12.71 17.56
N ALA A 185 -10.57 -12.19 18.69
CA ALA A 185 -9.74 -11.03 18.76
C ALA A 185 -8.56 -11.25 17.81
N PRO A 186 -8.35 -10.37 16.82
CA PRO A 186 -7.06 -10.35 16.16
C PRO A 186 -6.03 -10.17 17.26
N VAL A 187 -5.02 -11.05 17.26
CA VAL A 187 -3.73 -10.83 17.91
C VAL A 187 -3.41 -9.36 17.83
N VAL A 188 -3.27 -8.69 18.99
CA VAL A 188 -2.83 -7.30 19.19
C VAL A 188 -2.89 -6.49 17.90
N ASN A 189 -3.94 -5.68 17.70
CA ASN A 189 -3.97 -4.68 16.62
C ASN A 189 -2.64 -3.94 16.65
N THR A 190 -1.69 -4.43 15.85
CA THR A 190 -0.46 -3.73 15.52
C THR A 190 -1.01 -2.63 14.68
N THR A 191 -1.22 -1.47 15.29
CA THR A 191 -1.69 -0.31 14.56
C THR A 191 -0.73 -0.11 13.39
N SER A 192 -1.17 0.49 12.29
CA SER A 192 -0.28 0.72 11.15
C SER A 192 0.98 1.52 11.58
N ARG A 193 0.87 2.29 12.67
CA ARG A 193 1.98 2.91 13.39
C ARG A 193 2.91 1.90 14.08
N ASP A 194 2.41 0.92 14.83
CA ASP A 194 3.25 -0.11 15.46
C ASP A 194 4.03 -0.91 14.42
N MET A 195 3.43 -1.17 13.25
CA MET A 195 4.12 -1.83 12.13
C MET A 195 5.27 -0.96 11.60
N ALA A 196 5.03 0.35 11.42
CA ALA A 196 6.05 1.30 11.00
C ALA A 196 7.20 1.42 12.02
N VAL A 197 6.87 1.50 13.31
CA VAL A 197 7.85 1.58 14.40
C VAL A 197 8.67 0.29 14.47
N ALA A 198 8.03 -0.88 14.39
CA ALA A 198 8.73 -2.15 14.39
C ALA A 198 9.67 -2.29 13.18
N ALA A 199 9.25 -1.85 11.99
CA ALA A 199 10.10 -1.81 10.80
C ALA A 199 11.32 -0.90 11.01
N ARG A 200 11.16 0.26 11.67
CA ARG A 200 12.26 1.17 12.03
C ARG A 200 13.23 0.56 13.03
N GLU A 201 12.73 -0.14 14.04
CA GLU A 201 13.57 -0.79 15.04
C GLU A 201 14.36 -1.96 14.45
N SER A 202 13.70 -2.81 13.65
CA SER A 202 14.36 -3.90 12.93
C SER A 202 15.36 -3.40 11.90
N SER A 203 15.11 -2.26 11.24
CA SER A 203 16.08 -1.70 10.28
C SER A 203 17.36 -1.24 10.97
N ARG A 204 17.28 -0.68 12.19
CA ARG A 204 18.48 -0.35 12.99
C ARG A 204 19.29 -1.60 13.33
N LYS A 205 18.64 -2.72 13.63
CA LYS A 205 19.31 -4.01 13.86
C LYS A 205 19.96 -4.53 12.59
N LEU A 206 19.28 -4.43 11.44
CA LEU A 206 19.82 -4.78 10.12
C LEU A 206 21.06 -3.94 9.76
N GLN A 207 21.04 -2.64 10.09
CA GLN A 207 22.17 -1.73 9.87
C GLN A 207 23.39 -2.06 10.72
N ALA A 208 23.19 -2.63 11.91
CA ALA A 208 24.28 -3.05 12.80
C ALA A 208 25.00 -4.31 12.32
N LEU A 209 24.40 -5.08 11.40
CA LEU A 209 25.04 -6.27 10.83
C LEU A 209 26.24 -5.92 9.94
N SER A 210 27.11 -6.90 9.72
CA SER A 210 28.15 -6.78 8.70
C SER A 210 27.53 -6.81 7.29
N SER A 211 28.27 -6.33 6.29
CA SER A 211 27.82 -6.49 4.89
C SER A 211 27.67 -7.96 4.51
N GLU A 212 28.49 -8.84 5.08
CA GLU A 212 28.48 -10.27 4.76
C GLU A 212 27.20 -10.92 5.29
N ASP A 213 26.76 -10.55 6.49
CA ASP A 213 25.51 -11.06 7.05
C ASP A 213 24.30 -10.55 6.25
N ARG A 214 24.28 -9.26 5.86
CA ARG A 214 23.23 -8.73 4.98
C ARG A 214 23.23 -9.43 3.61
N ARG A 215 24.41 -9.75 3.07
CA ARG A 215 24.56 -10.53 1.85
C ARG A 215 23.97 -11.92 2.01
N LYS A 216 24.26 -12.58 3.13
CA LYS A 216 23.73 -13.91 3.46
C LYS A 216 22.20 -13.90 3.49
N ILE A 217 21.57 -12.91 4.12
CA ILE A 217 20.10 -12.77 4.14
C ILE A 217 19.51 -12.79 2.71
N LEU A 218 20.11 -12.03 1.77
CA LEU A 218 19.66 -12.01 0.38
C LEU A 218 19.82 -13.39 -0.31
N LEU A 219 20.94 -14.08 -0.06
CA LEU A 219 21.16 -15.43 -0.60
C LEU A 219 20.17 -16.44 -0.03
N ASP A 220 19.88 -16.35 1.27
CA ASP A 220 18.89 -17.21 1.95
C ASP A 220 17.48 -16.97 1.36
N ILE A 221 17.09 -15.71 1.13
CA ILE A 221 15.82 -15.36 0.46
C ILE A 221 15.75 -15.94 -0.95
N ALA A 222 16.82 -15.80 -1.75
CA ALA A 222 16.86 -16.34 -3.12
C ALA A 222 16.65 -17.87 -3.13
N ASN A 223 17.29 -18.58 -2.21
CA ASN A 223 17.12 -20.02 -2.06
C ASN A 223 15.71 -20.39 -1.56
N ALA A 224 15.16 -19.62 -0.63
CA ALA A 224 13.81 -19.84 -0.09
C ALA A 224 12.72 -19.66 -1.15
N LEU A 225 12.86 -18.67 -2.06
CA LEU A 225 11.95 -18.46 -3.18
C LEU A 225 11.92 -19.67 -4.13
N GLU A 226 13.08 -20.18 -4.51
CA GLU A 226 13.19 -21.36 -5.38
C GLU A 226 12.64 -22.62 -4.69
N ALA A 227 12.95 -22.82 -3.40
CA ALA A 227 12.42 -23.95 -2.63
C ALA A 227 10.89 -23.93 -2.50
N ASN A 228 10.28 -22.75 -2.52
CA ASN A 228 8.83 -22.55 -2.38
C ASN A 228 8.12 -22.25 -3.72
N GLU A 229 8.78 -22.42 -4.87
CA GLU A 229 8.25 -22.03 -6.18
C GLU A 229 6.87 -22.65 -6.46
N LYS A 230 6.67 -23.93 -6.15
CA LYS A 230 5.39 -24.63 -6.35
C LYS A 230 4.25 -24.00 -5.54
N THR A 231 4.51 -23.66 -4.27
CA THR A 231 3.53 -23.05 -3.38
C THR A 231 3.20 -21.63 -3.79
N ILE A 232 4.22 -20.84 -4.14
CA ILE A 232 4.05 -19.46 -4.63
C ILE A 232 3.20 -19.46 -5.90
N LYS A 233 3.50 -20.37 -6.84
CA LYS A 233 2.75 -20.50 -8.08
C LYS A 233 1.29 -20.88 -7.83
N ALA A 234 1.02 -21.83 -6.93
CA ALA A 234 -0.34 -22.25 -6.61
C ALA A 234 -1.19 -21.08 -6.07
N GLU A 235 -0.65 -20.27 -5.16
CA GLU A 235 -1.36 -19.09 -4.63
C GLU A 235 -1.53 -17.99 -5.69
N ASN A 236 -0.54 -17.80 -6.57
CA ASN A 236 -0.66 -16.86 -7.69
C ASN A 236 -1.71 -17.28 -8.71
N ASP A 237 -1.78 -18.56 -9.06
CA ASP A 237 -2.78 -19.07 -9.98
C ASP A 237 -4.21 -18.85 -9.43
N LEU A 238 -4.41 -18.96 -8.10
CA LEU A 238 -5.68 -18.63 -7.45
C LEU A 238 -6.04 -17.13 -7.51
N ASP A 239 -5.07 -16.24 -7.32
CA ASP A 239 -5.27 -14.79 -7.51
C ASP A 239 -5.62 -14.46 -8.96
N VAL A 240 -4.95 -15.09 -9.93
CA VAL A 240 -5.20 -14.90 -11.37
C VAL A 240 -6.61 -15.31 -11.75
N VAL A 241 -7.07 -16.48 -11.29
CA VAL A 241 -8.45 -16.94 -11.53
C VAL A 241 -9.45 -15.98 -10.91
N ALA A 242 -9.26 -15.58 -9.64
CA ALA A 242 -10.14 -14.64 -8.98
C ALA A 242 -10.20 -13.27 -9.67
N ALA A 243 -9.06 -12.80 -10.22
CA ALA A 243 -9.00 -11.55 -10.97
C ALA A 243 -9.75 -11.66 -12.32
N GLN A 244 -9.62 -12.79 -13.01
CA GLN A 244 -10.37 -13.04 -14.25
C GLN A 244 -11.88 -13.10 -14.00
N GLU A 245 -12.31 -13.82 -12.96
CA GLU A 245 -13.72 -13.93 -12.55
C GLU A 245 -14.31 -12.59 -12.11
N ALA A 246 -13.50 -11.74 -11.48
CA ALA A 246 -13.90 -10.38 -11.07
C ALA A 246 -13.93 -9.37 -12.23
N GLY A 247 -13.59 -9.78 -13.45
CA GLY A 247 -13.66 -8.92 -14.65
C GLY A 247 -12.55 -7.87 -14.74
N TYR A 248 -11.37 -8.14 -14.18
CA TYR A 248 -10.22 -7.25 -14.34
C TYR A 248 -9.71 -7.23 -15.80
N GLU A 249 -9.25 -6.06 -16.24
CA GLU A 249 -8.66 -5.84 -17.57
C GLU A 249 -7.50 -6.82 -17.86
N GLU A 250 -7.41 -7.31 -19.10
CA GLU A 250 -6.40 -8.29 -19.52
C GLU A 250 -4.97 -7.81 -19.27
N SER A 251 -4.72 -6.51 -19.47
CA SER A 251 -3.42 -5.89 -19.19
C SER A 251 -3.02 -5.92 -17.71
N MET A 252 -3.99 -5.87 -16.81
CA MET A 252 -3.77 -5.96 -15.36
C MET A 252 -3.51 -7.42 -14.95
N VAL A 253 -4.31 -8.36 -15.47
CA VAL A 253 -4.12 -9.79 -15.24
C VAL A 253 -2.75 -10.24 -15.78
N ALA A 254 -2.32 -9.76 -16.95
CA ALA A 254 -1.01 -10.07 -17.51
C ALA A 254 0.17 -9.65 -16.62
N ARG A 255 0.01 -8.60 -15.80
CA ARG A 255 1.01 -8.15 -14.82
C ARG A 255 0.99 -8.97 -13.52
N LEU A 256 -0.18 -9.54 -13.18
CA LEU A 256 -0.39 -10.38 -12.00
C LEU A 256 0.21 -11.78 -12.16
N VAL A 257 0.19 -12.33 -13.38
CA VAL A 257 0.63 -13.71 -13.67
C VAL A 257 2.14 -13.88 -13.48
N MET A 258 2.52 -14.86 -12.64
CA MET A 258 3.90 -15.33 -12.54
C MET A 258 4.18 -16.45 -13.56
N LYS A 259 4.77 -16.07 -14.69
CA LYS A 259 5.17 -17.01 -15.74
C LYS A 259 6.26 -17.98 -15.27
N PRO A 260 6.38 -19.17 -15.89
CA PRO A 260 7.48 -20.11 -15.63
C PRO A 260 8.85 -19.41 -15.74
N GLY A 261 9.75 -19.70 -14.80
CA GLY A 261 11.08 -19.08 -14.73
C GLY A 261 11.11 -17.66 -14.14
N LYS A 262 9.96 -17.06 -13.80
CA LYS A 262 9.93 -15.74 -13.15
C LYS A 262 10.56 -15.78 -11.75
N ILE A 263 10.29 -16.84 -10.96
CA ILE A 263 10.86 -17.01 -9.63
C ILE A 263 12.38 -17.20 -9.67
N SER A 264 12.89 -18.06 -10.56
CA SER A 264 14.33 -18.23 -10.74
C SER A 264 15.01 -16.96 -11.24
N GLY A 265 14.35 -16.18 -12.11
CA GLY A 265 14.81 -14.85 -12.53
C GLY A 265 14.90 -13.85 -11.38
N LEU A 266 13.90 -13.82 -10.48
CA LEU A 266 13.94 -13.00 -9.27
C LEU A 266 15.07 -13.44 -8.33
N ALA A 267 15.23 -14.74 -8.10
CA ALA A 267 16.32 -15.28 -7.28
C ALA A 267 17.70 -14.94 -7.87
N ALA A 268 17.88 -15.02 -9.19
CA ALA A 268 19.10 -14.60 -9.86
C ALA A 268 19.39 -13.09 -9.66
N SER A 269 18.36 -12.25 -9.78
CA SER A 269 18.46 -10.79 -9.55
C SER A 269 18.87 -10.47 -8.11
N ILE A 270 18.32 -11.20 -7.12
CA ILE A 270 18.70 -11.07 -5.71
C ILE A 270 20.17 -11.45 -5.51
N ARG A 271 20.62 -12.54 -6.13
CA ARG A 271 22.03 -12.96 -6.05
C ARG A 271 22.97 -11.96 -6.69
N GLN A 272 22.55 -11.27 -7.76
CA GLN A 272 23.31 -10.16 -8.33
C GLN A 272 23.40 -8.99 -7.37
N LEU A 273 22.29 -8.60 -6.74
CA LEU A 273 22.25 -7.55 -5.73
C LEU A 273 23.14 -7.85 -4.52
N ALA A 274 23.19 -9.12 -4.11
CA ALA A 274 24.04 -9.62 -3.04
C ALA A 274 25.55 -9.48 -3.34
N LYS A 275 25.94 -9.48 -4.62
CA LYS A 275 27.34 -9.29 -5.05
C LYS A 275 27.80 -7.84 -5.08
N MET A 276 26.87 -6.88 -5.01
CA MET A 276 27.19 -5.45 -5.03
C MET A 276 28.10 -5.08 -3.84
N GLU A 277 28.95 -4.07 -4.00
CA GLU A 277 29.68 -3.49 -2.86
C GLU A 277 28.72 -3.01 -1.77
N ASP A 278 29.17 -3.02 -0.52
CA ASP A 278 28.35 -2.62 0.61
C ASP A 278 27.96 -1.13 0.52
N PRO A 279 26.67 -0.83 0.37
CA PRO A 279 26.25 0.53 0.06
C PRO A 279 26.15 1.38 1.34
N ILE A 280 26.15 0.78 2.53
CA ILE A 280 25.98 1.46 3.82
C ILE A 280 27.34 1.88 4.40
N GLY A 281 27.43 3.12 4.88
CA GLY A 281 28.62 3.63 5.56
C GLY A 281 29.81 3.91 4.63
N ARG A 282 29.58 3.98 3.31
CA ARG A 282 30.60 4.37 2.34
C ARG A 282 30.99 5.83 2.59
N VAL A 283 32.28 6.08 2.82
CA VAL A 283 32.80 7.44 2.90
C VAL A 283 32.75 8.05 1.50
N LEU A 284 32.08 9.20 1.36
CA LEU A 284 31.92 9.94 0.11
C LEU A 284 32.84 11.16 0.05
N LYS A 285 33.08 11.78 1.21
CA LYS A 285 34.01 12.90 1.38
C LYS A 285 34.69 12.80 2.74
N LYS A 286 35.97 13.12 2.80
CA LYS A 286 36.74 13.19 4.03
C LYS A 286 37.56 14.47 4.05
N THR A 287 37.46 15.24 5.12
CA THR A 287 38.12 16.53 5.26
C THR A 287 38.69 16.65 6.67
N GLN A 288 39.94 17.03 6.79
CA GLN A 288 40.50 17.53 8.05
C GLN A 288 40.04 18.98 8.20
N VAL A 289 39.09 19.22 9.11
CA VAL A 289 38.53 20.56 9.33
C VAL A 289 39.54 21.43 10.06
N ALA A 290 40.21 20.87 11.06
CA ALA A 290 41.30 21.45 11.83
C ALA A 290 42.25 20.35 12.30
N ASP A 291 43.35 20.69 12.97
CA ASP A 291 44.27 19.66 13.49
C ASP A 291 43.55 18.69 14.44
N GLY A 292 43.76 17.38 14.19
CA GLY A 292 43.05 16.30 14.89
C GLY A 292 41.52 16.31 14.81
N LEU A 293 40.91 17.10 13.92
CA LEU A 293 39.45 17.22 13.76
C LEU A 293 39.04 16.77 12.36
N ILE A 294 38.50 15.55 12.26
CA ILE A 294 38.24 14.86 10.99
C ILE A 294 36.73 14.77 10.74
N LEU A 295 36.30 15.29 9.59
CA LEU A 295 34.92 15.25 9.13
C LEU A 295 34.78 14.26 7.97
N GLU A 296 33.81 13.35 8.08
CA GLU A 296 33.47 12.36 7.06
C GLU A 296 32.00 12.51 6.65
N LYS A 297 31.74 12.60 5.34
CA LYS A 297 30.39 12.43 4.78
C LYS A 297 30.22 10.98 4.38
N THR A 298 29.27 10.26 4.98
CA THR A 298 29.06 8.83 4.72
C THR A 298 27.66 8.55 4.18
N SER A 299 27.50 7.54 3.32
CA SER A 299 26.17 7.03 2.97
C SER A 299 25.46 6.41 4.18
N SER A 300 24.14 6.58 4.23
CA SER A 300 23.28 6.08 5.30
C SER A 300 21.93 5.67 4.70
N PRO A 301 21.23 4.65 5.24
CA PRO A 301 19.88 4.34 4.81
C PRO A 301 18.93 5.50 5.08
N LEU A 302 17.83 5.58 4.33
CA LEU A 302 16.78 6.58 4.55
C LEU A 302 16.06 6.35 5.90
N GLY A 303 15.72 5.11 6.21
CA GLY A 303 14.98 4.75 7.43
C GLY A 303 13.90 3.72 7.14
N VAL A 304 12.64 4.15 7.06
CA VAL A 304 11.47 3.32 6.74
C VAL A 304 10.84 3.76 5.43
N LEU A 305 10.60 2.78 4.55
CA LEU A 305 9.95 2.97 3.25
C LEU A 305 8.51 2.47 3.31
N LEU A 306 7.56 3.22 2.76
CA LEU A 306 6.20 2.75 2.47
C LEU A 306 6.03 2.61 0.96
N ILE A 307 5.75 1.39 0.49
CA ILE A 307 5.68 1.12 -0.93
C ILE A 307 4.30 0.55 -1.26
N VAL A 308 3.55 1.32 -2.07
CA VAL A 308 2.17 1.01 -2.46
C VAL A 308 2.18 0.62 -3.93
N PHE A 309 1.76 -0.60 -4.26
CA PHE A 309 1.88 -1.12 -5.62
C PHE A 309 0.66 -1.92 -6.07
N GLU A 310 0.40 -1.91 -7.38
CA GLU A 310 -0.76 -2.59 -8.00
C GLU A 310 -0.29 -3.67 -8.99
N SER A 311 -0.93 -4.85 -8.87
CA SER A 311 -0.94 -5.95 -9.85
C SER A 311 0.43 -6.46 -10.27
N ARG A 312 1.43 -6.38 -9.38
CA ARG A 312 2.81 -6.80 -9.61
C ARG A 312 3.39 -7.51 -8.39
N PRO A 313 3.07 -8.79 -8.16
CA PRO A 313 3.59 -9.51 -7.01
C PRO A 313 5.11 -9.74 -7.11
N ASP A 314 5.70 -9.70 -8.31
CA ASP A 314 7.16 -9.73 -8.51
C ASP A 314 7.86 -8.48 -7.97
N ALA A 315 7.21 -7.32 -8.02
CA ALA A 315 7.75 -6.07 -7.45
C ALA A 315 8.00 -6.20 -5.94
N LEU A 316 7.13 -6.91 -5.21
CA LEU A 316 7.29 -7.16 -3.76
C LEU A 316 8.69 -7.71 -3.44
N VAL A 317 9.11 -8.72 -4.19
CA VAL A 317 10.40 -9.41 -4.01
C VAL A 317 11.58 -8.47 -4.30
N GLN A 318 11.51 -7.72 -5.40
CA GLN A 318 12.55 -6.75 -5.78
C GLN A 318 12.68 -5.65 -4.73
N ILE A 319 11.57 -5.08 -4.30
CA ILE A 319 11.50 -4.00 -3.31
C ILE A 319 12.05 -4.47 -1.96
N ALA A 320 11.65 -5.65 -1.48
CA ALA A 320 12.14 -6.22 -0.23
C ALA A 320 13.66 -6.41 -0.27
N SER A 321 14.18 -6.91 -1.39
CA SER A 321 15.61 -7.16 -1.58
C SER A 321 16.42 -5.86 -1.59
N LEU A 322 15.91 -4.82 -2.27
CA LEU A 322 16.51 -3.49 -2.27
C LEU A 322 16.49 -2.85 -0.88
N ALA A 323 15.39 -2.96 -0.14
CA ALA A 323 15.29 -2.46 1.23
C ALA A 323 16.30 -3.14 2.17
N ILE A 324 16.43 -4.47 2.09
CA ILE A 324 17.40 -5.24 2.88
C ILE A 324 18.83 -4.82 2.52
N ARG A 325 19.18 -4.74 1.23
CA ARG A 325 20.54 -4.37 0.81
C ARG A 325 20.91 -2.95 1.22
N SER A 326 19.94 -2.04 1.17
CA SER A 326 20.09 -0.63 1.56
C SER A 326 19.94 -0.38 3.06
N GLY A 327 19.58 -1.37 3.88
CA GLY A 327 19.45 -1.23 5.34
C GLY A 327 18.18 -0.49 5.80
N ASN A 328 17.14 -0.48 4.98
CA ASN A 328 15.87 0.18 5.27
C ASN A 328 14.84 -0.79 5.85
N GLY A 329 13.96 -0.27 6.70
CA GLY A 329 12.72 -0.92 7.11
C GLY A 329 11.67 -0.72 6.01
N LEU A 330 10.70 -1.62 5.91
CA LEU A 330 9.79 -1.63 4.77
C LEU A 330 8.36 -1.94 5.19
N LEU A 331 7.43 -1.13 4.71
CA LEU A 331 6.00 -1.38 4.70
C LEU A 331 5.53 -1.56 3.26
N LEU A 332 4.84 -2.65 3.00
CA LEU A 332 4.34 -3.01 1.68
C LEU A 332 2.81 -2.98 1.68
N LYS A 333 2.24 -2.32 0.69
CA LYS A 333 0.81 -2.39 0.40
C LYS A 333 0.59 -2.77 -1.06
N GLY A 334 0.35 -4.05 -1.28
CA GLY A 334 -0.04 -4.56 -2.60
C GLY A 334 -1.54 -4.38 -2.88
N GLY A 335 -1.93 -4.49 -4.16
CA GLY A 335 -3.32 -4.49 -4.59
C GLY A 335 -4.12 -5.70 -4.07
N LYS A 336 -5.45 -5.56 -4.04
CA LYS A 336 -6.36 -6.59 -3.50
C LYS A 336 -6.40 -7.85 -4.38
N GLU A 337 -6.12 -7.67 -5.67
CA GLU A 337 -6.06 -8.69 -6.71
C GLU A 337 -4.85 -9.63 -6.57
N ALA A 338 -3.80 -9.22 -5.85
CA ALA A 338 -2.59 -10.01 -5.62
C ALA A 338 -2.46 -10.47 -4.16
N ARG A 339 -3.57 -10.56 -3.42
CA ARG A 339 -3.56 -10.73 -1.97
C ARG A 339 -2.84 -12.02 -1.55
N ARG A 340 -3.14 -13.15 -2.21
CA ARG A 340 -2.58 -14.46 -1.85
C ARG A 340 -1.10 -14.53 -2.20
N SER A 341 -0.77 -14.07 -3.41
CA SER A 341 0.59 -13.95 -3.93
C SER A 341 1.47 -13.11 -2.98
N ASN A 342 0.98 -11.94 -2.59
CA ASN A 342 1.72 -11.05 -1.70
C ASN A 342 1.92 -11.67 -0.30
N ALA A 343 0.91 -12.36 0.22
CA ALA A 343 0.99 -13.01 1.52
C ALA A 343 2.02 -14.15 1.54
N ILE A 344 2.02 -15.03 0.53
CA ILE A 344 2.99 -16.14 0.47
C ILE A 344 4.41 -15.63 0.23
N LEU A 345 4.61 -14.63 -0.64
CA LEU A 345 5.92 -14.05 -0.90
C LEU A 345 6.47 -13.33 0.34
N HIS A 346 5.62 -12.54 1.00
CA HIS A 346 5.98 -11.86 2.25
C HIS A 346 6.43 -12.87 3.29
N LYS A 347 5.66 -13.94 3.51
CA LYS A 347 6.01 -15.02 4.43
C LYS A 347 7.36 -15.66 4.09
N VAL A 348 7.55 -16.09 2.84
CA VAL A 348 8.81 -16.74 2.39
C VAL A 348 10.01 -15.83 2.61
N ILE A 349 9.87 -14.52 2.36
CA ILE A 349 10.94 -13.54 2.58
C ILE A 349 11.20 -13.34 4.07
N THR A 350 10.16 -13.13 4.89
CA THR A 350 10.35 -12.85 6.32
C THR A 350 10.84 -14.04 7.10
N ASP A 351 10.49 -15.27 6.69
CA ASP A 351 10.98 -16.51 7.31
C ASP A 351 12.48 -16.72 7.06
N ALA A 352 13.05 -16.11 6.01
CA ALA A 352 14.49 -16.12 5.73
C ALA A 352 15.27 -15.02 6.48
N ILE A 353 14.60 -14.10 7.17
CA ILE A 353 15.25 -13.05 7.97
C ILE A 353 15.64 -13.62 9.34
N PRO A 354 16.90 -13.47 9.79
CA PRO A 354 17.33 -13.98 11.08
C PRO A 354 16.61 -13.29 12.24
N GLU A 355 16.39 -14.02 13.33
CA GLU A 355 15.72 -13.51 14.53
C GLU A 355 16.42 -12.28 15.15
N THR A 356 17.73 -12.17 14.96
CA THR A 356 18.53 -11.01 15.41
C THR A 356 18.07 -9.69 14.79
N VAL A 357 17.53 -9.72 13.57
CA VAL A 357 16.89 -8.58 12.91
C VAL A 357 15.39 -8.55 13.21
N GLY A 358 14.76 -9.73 13.14
CA GLY A 358 13.34 -9.95 13.37
C GLY A 358 12.49 -9.83 12.11
N SER A 359 11.49 -10.69 12.00
CA SER A 359 10.56 -10.76 10.85
C SER A 359 9.76 -9.49 10.61
N LYS A 360 9.64 -8.62 11.63
CA LYS A 360 8.95 -7.32 11.55
C LYS A 360 9.72 -6.25 10.77
N LEU A 361 10.91 -6.55 10.23
CA LEU A 361 11.62 -5.66 9.30
C LEU A 361 10.74 -5.25 8.11
N ILE A 362 9.94 -6.21 7.62
CA ILE A 362 9.04 -6.03 6.49
C ILE A 362 7.61 -6.24 6.96
N GLY A 363 6.82 -5.18 6.98
CA GLY A 363 5.39 -5.23 7.28
C GLY A 363 4.54 -5.31 6.02
N LEU A 364 3.56 -6.23 5.98
CA LEU A 364 2.56 -6.31 4.90
C LEU A 364 1.24 -5.71 5.38
N VAL A 365 0.86 -4.57 4.81
CA VAL A 365 -0.40 -3.89 5.08
C VAL A 365 -1.50 -4.57 4.27
N THR A 366 -2.52 -5.09 4.93
CA THR A 366 -3.56 -5.91 4.29
C THR A 366 -4.83 -5.13 3.98
N SER A 367 -5.17 -4.09 4.74
CA SER A 367 -6.34 -3.24 4.49
C SER A 367 -5.98 -1.98 3.69
N ARG A 368 -6.90 -1.54 2.82
CA ARG A 368 -6.79 -0.24 2.13
C ARG A 368 -7.06 0.93 3.08
N GLU A 369 -7.88 0.70 4.11
CA GLU A 369 -8.29 1.71 5.09
C GLU A 369 -7.13 2.20 5.96
N GLU A 370 -6.02 1.44 6.00
CA GLU A 370 -4.81 1.80 6.74
C GLU A 370 -3.90 2.78 5.98
N ILE A 371 -4.06 2.93 4.66
CA ILE A 371 -3.20 3.80 3.85
C ILE A 371 -3.27 5.27 4.31
N PRO A 372 -4.46 5.88 4.51
CA PRO A 372 -4.54 7.27 4.97
C PRO A 372 -3.87 7.50 6.32
N ASP A 373 -3.88 6.51 7.21
CA ASP A 373 -3.23 6.64 8.51
C ASP A 373 -1.71 6.50 8.41
N LEU A 374 -1.22 5.57 7.58
CA LEU A 374 0.21 5.47 7.27
C LEU A 374 0.77 6.74 6.61
N LEU A 375 0.00 7.36 5.70
CA LEU A 375 0.41 8.58 5.00
C LEU A 375 0.50 9.82 5.92
N LYS A 376 0.02 9.73 7.16
CA LYS A 376 0.16 10.78 8.20
C LYS A 376 1.39 10.56 9.10
N LEU A 377 2.13 9.46 8.95
CA LEU A 377 3.26 9.11 9.82
C LEU A 377 4.58 9.70 9.31
N ASP A 378 4.64 11.00 9.02
CA ASP A 378 5.87 11.69 8.62
C ASP A 378 6.94 11.76 9.73
N ASP A 379 6.59 11.33 10.94
CA ASP A 379 7.53 11.13 12.04
C ASP A 379 8.23 9.76 12.03
N VAL A 380 7.66 8.76 11.34
CA VAL A 380 8.17 7.37 11.30
C VAL A 380 8.54 6.87 9.91
N ILE A 381 7.82 7.29 8.87
CA ILE A 381 8.03 6.86 7.49
C ILE A 381 8.80 7.95 6.76
N ASP A 382 9.93 7.57 6.16
CA ASP A 382 10.90 8.51 5.60
C ASP A 382 10.73 8.71 4.08
N LEU A 383 10.09 7.75 3.38
CA LEU A 383 9.80 7.85 1.95
C LEU A 383 8.59 7.00 1.56
N VAL A 384 7.71 7.55 0.70
CA VAL A 384 6.64 6.80 0.05
C VAL A 384 6.95 6.58 -1.44
N ILE A 385 6.77 5.36 -1.94
CA ILE A 385 6.93 5.02 -3.36
C ILE A 385 5.64 4.39 -3.90
N PRO A 386 4.82 5.13 -4.65
CA PRO A 386 3.70 4.55 -5.39
C PRO A 386 4.16 3.92 -6.71
N ARG A 387 3.78 2.65 -6.95
CA ARG A 387 3.99 1.91 -8.21
C ARG A 387 2.63 1.44 -8.76
N GLY A 388 1.99 2.28 -9.54
CA GLY A 388 0.68 1.96 -10.12
C GLY A 388 0.25 3.02 -11.12
N SER A 389 -1.06 3.21 -11.23
CA SER A 389 -1.64 4.22 -12.12
C SER A 389 -1.27 5.67 -11.74
N ASN A 390 -1.30 6.58 -12.72
CA ASN A 390 -1.06 8.02 -12.54
C ASN A 390 -2.02 8.59 -11.46
N LYS A 391 -3.26 8.08 -11.43
CA LYS A 391 -4.27 8.43 -10.41
C LYS A 391 -3.83 8.05 -9.00
N LEU A 392 -3.28 6.85 -8.79
CA LEU A 392 -2.75 6.42 -7.50
C LEU A 392 -1.60 7.32 -7.05
N VAL A 393 -0.65 7.57 -7.96
CA VAL A 393 0.53 8.41 -7.67
C VAL A 393 0.10 9.82 -7.26
N SER A 394 -0.77 10.45 -8.05
CA SER A 394 -1.29 11.80 -7.77
C SER A 394 -2.10 11.87 -6.49
N GLN A 395 -2.93 10.86 -6.21
CA GLN A 395 -3.67 10.78 -4.95
C GLN A 395 -2.72 10.73 -3.74
N ILE A 396 -1.68 9.88 -3.79
CA ILE A 396 -0.71 9.76 -2.70
C ILE A 396 0.06 11.07 -2.51
N LYS A 397 0.57 11.67 -3.60
CA LYS A 397 1.28 12.97 -3.56
C LYS A 397 0.45 14.06 -2.87
N ASN A 398 -0.86 14.10 -3.12
CA ASN A 398 -1.74 15.11 -2.53
C ASN A 398 -2.18 14.80 -1.09
N SER A 399 -1.92 13.59 -0.58
CA SER A 399 -2.47 13.10 0.70
C SER A 399 -1.43 12.95 1.81
N THR A 400 -0.16 13.30 1.57
CA THR A 400 0.93 13.07 2.55
C THR A 400 1.93 14.22 2.59
N LYS A 401 2.56 14.39 3.76
CA LYS A 401 3.75 15.24 3.95
C LYS A 401 5.06 14.46 3.80
N ILE A 402 4.99 13.12 3.79
CA ILE A 402 6.15 12.27 3.59
C ILE A 402 6.66 12.49 2.16
N PRO A 403 7.98 12.60 1.93
CA PRO A 403 8.51 12.68 0.58
C PRO A 403 8.02 11.51 -0.29
N VAL A 404 7.57 11.83 -1.51
CA VAL A 404 7.06 10.83 -2.46
C VAL A 404 8.01 10.73 -3.65
N LEU A 405 8.51 9.53 -3.91
CA LEU A 405 9.37 9.23 -5.06
C LEU A 405 8.59 8.41 -6.09
N GLY A 406 8.56 8.90 -7.34
CA GLY A 406 7.90 8.24 -8.46
C GLY A 406 7.57 9.23 -9.57
N HIS A 407 7.09 8.74 -10.70
CA HIS A 407 6.61 9.55 -11.81
C HIS A 407 5.08 9.51 -11.87
N ALA A 408 4.45 10.63 -12.24
CA ALA A 408 3.02 10.66 -12.49
C ALA A 408 2.71 10.21 -13.92
N ASP A 409 3.49 10.66 -14.92
CA ASP A 409 3.21 10.42 -16.34
C ASP A 409 4.47 9.96 -17.10
N GLY A 410 4.25 9.25 -18.22
CA GLY A 410 5.28 8.63 -19.07
C GLY A 410 5.35 9.17 -20.50
N ILE A 411 5.24 10.49 -20.71
CA ILE A 411 5.22 11.10 -22.05
C ILE A 411 6.65 11.24 -22.58
N CYS A 412 7.09 10.23 -23.31
CA CYS A 412 8.44 10.11 -23.86
C CYS A 412 8.50 10.44 -25.35
N HIS A 413 9.58 11.08 -25.78
CA HIS A 413 9.79 11.48 -27.17
C HIS A 413 10.94 10.70 -27.83
N VAL A 414 10.78 10.47 -29.13
CA VAL A 414 11.92 10.18 -30.02
C VAL A 414 11.98 11.28 -31.06
N TYR A 415 13.11 11.99 -31.13
CA TYR A 415 13.40 12.98 -32.16
C TYR A 415 14.30 12.36 -33.23
N VAL A 416 13.84 12.38 -34.48
CA VAL A 416 14.59 11.91 -35.65
C VAL A 416 15.13 13.11 -36.40
N ASP A 417 16.45 13.28 -36.34
CA ASP A 417 17.17 14.39 -36.96
C ASP A 417 17.40 14.15 -38.47
N LYS A 418 17.61 15.23 -39.23
CA LYS A 418 17.85 15.18 -40.67
C LYS A 418 19.03 14.31 -41.10
N SER A 419 20.03 14.13 -40.23
CA SER A 419 21.22 13.32 -40.51
C SER A 419 21.07 11.84 -40.10
N CYS A 420 19.89 11.40 -39.66
CA CYS A 420 19.69 10.03 -39.20
C CYS A 420 19.97 8.97 -40.27
N LYS A 421 20.44 7.79 -39.84
CA LYS A 421 20.38 6.58 -40.67
C LYS A 421 18.97 6.00 -40.61
N MET A 422 18.30 5.92 -41.76
CA MET A 422 16.91 5.46 -41.86
C MET A 422 16.66 4.10 -41.19
N ASP A 423 17.52 3.09 -41.41
CA ASP A 423 17.35 1.76 -40.82
C ASP A 423 17.51 1.74 -39.30
N MET A 424 18.32 2.66 -38.75
CA MET A 424 18.45 2.83 -37.31
C MET A 424 17.21 3.53 -36.75
N ALA A 425 16.76 4.62 -37.39
CA ALA A 425 15.56 5.34 -36.99
C ALA A 425 14.33 4.41 -36.95
N LYS A 426 14.12 3.60 -38.00
CA LYS A 426 13.03 2.61 -38.04
C LYS A 426 13.07 1.65 -36.86
N ARG A 427 14.25 1.08 -36.54
CA ARG A 427 14.41 0.13 -35.43
C ARG A 427 14.18 0.79 -34.08
N VAL A 428 14.79 1.95 -33.83
CA VAL A 428 14.67 2.68 -32.56
C VAL A 428 13.24 3.12 -32.32
N VAL A 429 12.58 3.72 -33.32
CA VAL A 429 11.19 4.20 -33.22
C VAL A 429 10.22 3.03 -33.01
N SER A 430 10.38 1.95 -33.78
CA SER A 430 9.53 0.76 -33.67
C SER A 430 9.66 0.11 -32.30
N ASP A 431 10.89 -0.13 -31.83
CA ASP A 431 11.14 -0.72 -30.51
C ASP A 431 10.58 0.17 -29.38
N SER A 432 10.81 1.49 -29.48
CA SER A 432 10.36 2.46 -28.49
C SER A 432 8.83 2.45 -28.29
N LYS A 433 8.03 2.12 -29.31
CA LYS A 433 6.56 2.07 -29.18
C LYS A 433 6.00 0.65 -29.03
N ILE A 434 6.53 -0.33 -29.76
CA ILE A 434 5.87 -1.62 -29.99
C ILE A 434 6.29 -2.69 -28.97
N ASP A 435 7.50 -2.64 -28.41
CA ASP A 435 8.02 -3.65 -27.47
C ASP A 435 7.06 -3.87 -26.29
N TYR A 436 6.72 -2.77 -25.60
CA TYR A 436 5.74 -2.80 -24.52
C TYR A 436 4.98 -1.46 -24.43
N PRO A 437 3.88 -1.29 -25.20
CA PRO A 437 3.20 0.00 -25.35
C PRO A 437 2.58 0.56 -24.07
N ALA A 438 2.35 -0.28 -23.05
CA ALA A 438 1.80 0.11 -21.76
C ALA A 438 2.89 0.44 -20.71
N ALA A 439 4.16 0.52 -21.12
CA ALA A 439 5.26 0.95 -20.27
C ALA A 439 5.35 2.48 -20.20
N CYS A 440 5.69 3.02 -19.03
CA CYS A 440 5.87 4.46 -18.79
C CYS A 440 7.02 5.11 -19.59
N ASN A 441 7.88 4.31 -20.22
CA ASN A 441 8.99 4.76 -21.03
C ASN A 441 8.81 4.39 -22.51
N ALA A 442 7.59 4.01 -22.92
CA ALA A 442 7.27 3.85 -24.33
C ALA A 442 7.19 5.22 -25.00
N MET A 443 7.60 5.33 -26.27
CA MET A 443 7.46 6.58 -27.02
C MET A 443 5.99 6.94 -27.17
N GLU A 444 5.60 8.13 -26.74
CA GLU A 444 4.25 8.67 -26.92
C GLU A 444 4.19 9.70 -28.06
N THR A 445 5.32 10.37 -28.35
CA THR A 445 5.43 11.35 -29.43
C THR A 445 6.70 11.12 -30.27
N LEU A 446 6.53 11.05 -31.59
CA LEU A 446 7.61 11.02 -32.58
C LEU A 446 7.79 12.44 -33.15
N LEU A 447 8.95 13.05 -32.90
CA LEU A 447 9.34 14.32 -33.50
C LEU A 447 10.25 14.06 -34.70
N VAL A 448 10.01 14.74 -35.80
CA VAL A 448 10.77 14.54 -37.05
C VAL A 448 11.26 15.89 -37.57
N HIS A 449 12.54 15.98 -37.93
CA HIS A 449 13.08 17.20 -38.55
C HIS A 449 12.39 17.48 -39.90
N LYS A 450 12.04 18.74 -40.18
CA LYS A 450 11.36 19.17 -41.42
C LYS A 450 11.97 18.67 -42.73
N ASP A 451 13.29 18.64 -42.86
CA ASP A 451 13.99 18.19 -44.08
C ASP A 451 13.71 16.71 -44.41
N LEU A 452 13.26 15.91 -43.44
CA LEU A 452 12.86 14.52 -43.66
C LEU A 452 11.49 14.37 -44.33
N GLU A 453 10.72 15.46 -44.44
CA GLU A 453 9.47 15.48 -45.19
C GLU A 453 9.69 15.26 -46.69
N GLU A 454 10.79 15.79 -47.23
CA GLU A 454 11.03 15.84 -48.68
C GLU A 454 11.82 14.63 -49.18
N ASN A 455 12.59 13.98 -48.31
CA ASN A 455 13.50 12.89 -48.67
C ASN A 455 12.88 11.48 -48.53
N GLY A 456 11.60 11.38 -48.16
CA GLY A 456 10.85 10.13 -48.05
C GLY A 456 11.04 9.36 -46.73
N VAL A 457 11.99 9.76 -45.87
CA VAL A 457 12.24 9.08 -44.58
C VAL A 457 11.01 9.16 -43.66
N LEU A 458 10.32 10.31 -43.62
CA LEU A 458 9.09 10.46 -42.85
C LEU A 458 8.06 9.39 -43.26
N ASN A 459 7.77 9.26 -44.56
CA ASN A 459 6.78 8.29 -45.06
C ASN A 459 7.15 6.85 -44.69
N GLU A 460 8.43 6.52 -44.74
CA GLU A 460 8.94 5.20 -44.39
C GLU A 460 8.80 4.88 -42.89
N LEU A 461 8.99 5.87 -42.01
CA LEU A 461 8.75 5.71 -40.56
C LEU A 461 7.27 5.51 -40.26
N ILE A 462 6.40 6.31 -40.89
CA ILE A 462 4.94 6.24 -40.75
C ILE A 462 4.42 4.89 -41.23
N TYR A 463 4.87 4.43 -42.40
CA TYR A 463 4.51 3.14 -42.95
C TYR A 463 4.92 1.98 -42.02
N ALA A 464 6.13 2.03 -41.45
CA ALA A 464 6.60 1.00 -40.52
C ALA A 464 5.73 0.91 -39.25
N LEU A 465 5.34 2.06 -38.68
CA LEU A 465 4.47 2.12 -37.50
C LEU A 465 3.05 1.62 -37.82
N GLN A 466 2.43 2.10 -38.90
CA GLN A 466 1.09 1.70 -39.30
C GLN A 466 1.02 0.21 -39.66
N SER A 467 2.02 -0.32 -40.39
CA SER A 467 2.12 -1.74 -40.72
C SER A 467 2.24 -2.64 -39.49
N SER A 468 2.71 -2.07 -38.37
CA SER A 468 2.83 -2.76 -37.07
C SER A 468 1.58 -2.61 -36.18
N GLY A 469 0.52 -1.97 -36.71
CA GLY A 469 -0.75 -1.74 -36.04
C GLY A 469 -0.75 -0.56 -35.07
N VAL A 470 0.14 0.42 -35.27
CA VAL A 470 0.16 1.65 -34.46
C VAL A 470 -0.81 2.68 -35.05
N THR A 471 -1.74 3.17 -34.24
CA THR A 471 -2.61 4.30 -34.59
C THR A 471 -1.84 5.61 -34.43
N LEU A 472 -1.91 6.49 -35.43
CA LEU A 472 -1.16 7.75 -35.43
C LEU A 472 -2.10 8.94 -35.37
N TYR A 473 -1.77 9.88 -34.49
CA TYR A 473 -2.29 11.23 -34.49
C TYR A 473 -1.19 12.19 -34.94
N GLY A 474 -1.55 13.26 -35.64
CA GLY A 474 -0.61 14.31 -36.04
C GLY A 474 -0.75 15.53 -35.14
N GLY A 475 0.35 16.20 -34.83
CA GLY A 475 0.27 17.63 -34.52
C GLY A 475 -0.12 18.45 -35.77
N PRO A 476 -0.34 19.77 -35.67
CA PRO A 476 -0.87 20.57 -36.78
C PRO A 476 -0.15 20.37 -38.11
N ARG A 477 1.19 20.29 -38.11
CA ARG A 477 1.97 20.16 -39.34
C ARG A 477 1.96 18.73 -39.86
N ALA A 478 2.19 17.74 -39.00
CA ALA A 478 2.14 16.34 -39.39
C ALA A 478 0.73 15.89 -39.84
N SER A 479 -0.33 16.35 -39.20
CA SER A 479 -1.72 16.05 -39.56
C SER A 479 -2.04 16.52 -40.98
N ALA A 480 -1.72 17.79 -41.28
CA ALA A 480 -1.90 18.35 -42.62
C ALA A 480 -1.04 17.63 -43.68
N LYS A 481 0.21 17.29 -43.33
CA LYS A 481 1.16 16.66 -44.27
C LYS A 481 0.82 15.20 -44.59
N LEU A 482 0.44 14.42 -43.58
CA LEU A 482 0.23 12.97 -43.67
C LEU A 482 -1.25 12.60 -43.84
N ASN A 483 -2.16 13.57 -43.77
CA ASN A 483 -3.61 13.37 -43.79
C ASN A 483 -4.08 12.38 -42.71
N ILE A 484 -3.58 12.55 -41.48
CA ILE A 484 -3.94 11.77 -40.28
C ILE A 484 -4.70 12.67 -39.28
N PRO A 485 -5.55 12.11 -38.40
CA PRO A 485 -6.30 12.90 -37.43
C PRO A 485 -5.39 13.75 -36.54
N GLU A 486 -5.79 14.99 -36.26
CA GLU A 486 -5.04 15.86 -35.36
C GLU A 486 -5.16 15.38 -33.90
N THR A 487 -4.07 15.48 -33.13
CA THR A 487 -4.08 15.19 -31.70
C THR A 487 -4.82 16.26 -30.93
N GLN A 488 -5.50 15.88 -29.85
CA GLN A 488 -6.17 16.84 -28.96
C GLN A 488 -5.17 17.59 -28.05
N SER A 489 -4.02 16.99 -27.78
CA SER A 489 -2.99 17.51 -26.89
C SER A 489 -1.66 16.82 -27.16
N PHE A 490 -0.56 17.58 -27.18
CA PHE A 490 0.80 17.01 -27.16
C PHE A 490 1.16 16.40 -25.81
N HIS A 491 0.46 16.77 -24.74
CA HIS A 491 0.65 16.20 -23.40
C HIS A 491 -0.35 15.08 -23.17
N HIS A 492 -0.12 13.92 -23.80
CA HIS A 492 -0.99 12.75 -23.69
C HIS A 492 -0.20 11.44 -23.68
N GLU A 493 -0.46 10.60 -22.67
CA GLU A 493 0.11 9.25 -22.55
C GLU A 493 -0.95 8.22 -23.00
N TYR A 494 -0.75 7.60 -24.17
CA TYR A 494 -1.71 6.67 -24.75
C TYR A 494 -1.67 5.28 -24.10
N SER A 495 -0.52 4.86 -23.55
CA SER A 495 -0.32 3.53 -22.92
C SER A 495 -0.77 2.34 -23.79
N SER A 496 -0.74 2.51 -25.11
CA SER A 496 -1.25 1.57 -26.11
C SER A 496 -0.46 1.70 -27.41
N LYS A 497 -0.82 0.93 -28.45
CA LYS A 497 -0.23 1.06 -29.79
C LYS A 497 -0.76 2.32 -30.49
N THR A 498 -0.49 3.47 -29.90
CA THR A 498 -0.88 4.78 -30.39
C THR A 498 0.22 5.78 -30.04
N CYS A 499 0.49 6.72 -30.94
CA CYS A 499 1.40 7.84 -30.68
C CYS A 499 1.03 9.08 -31.50
N THR A 500 1.53 10.23 -31.06
CA THR A 500 1.51 11.48 -31.83
C THR A 500 2.76 11.57 -32.71
N VAL A 501 2.63 12.15 -33.90
CA VAL A 501 3.74 12.54 -34.77
C VAL A 501 3.70 14.05 -34.94
N GLU A 502 4.84 14.72 -34.84
CA GLU A 502 4.96 16.14 -35.20
C GLU A 502 6.27 16.41 -35.93
N ILE A 503 6.22 17.40 -36.83
CA ILE A 503 7.37 17.87 -37.59
C ILE A 503 7.89 19.18 -36.98
N VAL A 504 9.19 19.20 -36.65
CA VAL A 504 9.87 20.33 -36.02
C VAL A 504 10.94 20.92 -36.94
N GLU A 505 11.27 22.19 -36.72
CA GLU A 505 12.21 22.93 -37.57
C GLU A 505 13.65 22.40 -37.49
N ASP A 506 14.09 22.08 -36.28
CA ASP A 506 15.45 21.63 -35.96
C ASP A 506 15.51 21.00 -34.55
N VAL A 507 16.72 20.73 -34.06
CA VAL A 507 16.96 20.17 -32.73
C VAL A 507 16.49 21.09 -31.59
N HIS A 508 16.55 22.41 -31.75
CA HIS A 508 16.08 23.34 -30.73
C HIS A 508 14.56 23.33 -30.63
N GLY A 509 13.87 23.30 -31.79
CA GLY A 509 12.42 23.07 -31.82
C GLY A 509 12.01 21.75 -31.18
N ALA A 510 12.82 20.69 -31.34
CA ALA A 510 12.59 19.42 -30.66
C ALA A 510 12.76 19.52 -29.14
N ILE A 511 13.83 20.18 -28.67
CA ILE A 511 14.10 20.39 -27.24
C ILE A 511 12.97 21.21 -26.59
N ASP A 512 12.57 22.32 -27.21
CA ASP A 512 11.50 23.17 -26.72
C ASP A 512 10.17 22.40 -26.61
N HIS A 513 9.86 21.57 -27.62
CA HIS A 513 8.69 20.70 -27.58
C HIS A 513 8.75 19.72 -26.42
N ILE A 514 9.89 19.04 -26.22
CA ILE A 514 10.08 18.07 -25.13
C ILE A 514 9.94 18.75 -23.77
N HIS A 515 10.51 19.92 -23.57
CA HIS A 515 10.38 20.67 -22.31
C HIS A 515 8.95 21.13 -22.04
N GLN A 516 8.22 21.52 -23.08
CA GLN A 516 6.86 22.02 -22.96
C GLN A 516 5.83 20.89 -22.75
N HIS A 517 6.04 19.75 -23.39
CA HIS A 517 5.01 18.69 -23.50
C HIS A 517 5.40 17.35 -22.89
N GLY A 518 6.69 17.09 -22.64
CA GLY A 518 7.14 15.86 -22.01
C GLY A 518 6.89 15.77 -20.51
N SER A 519 7.01 14.56 -19.97
CA SER A 519 6.93 14.33 -18.53
C SER A 519 8.31 14.30 -17.84
N ALA A 520 9.36 14.70 -18.56
CA ALA A 520 10.76 14.62 -18.16
C ALA A 520 11.20 13.20 -17.77
N HIS A 521 10.64 12.18 -18.43
CA HIS A 521 10.91 10.76 -18.16
C HIS A 521 12.09 10.25 -19.00
N THR A 522 11.86 9.88 -20.26
CA THR A 522 12.90 9.38 -21.16
C THR A 522 12.71 10.00 -22.53
N ASP A 523 13.76 10.60 -23.09
CA ASP A 523 13.70 11.14 -24.45
C ASP A 523 14.95 10.76 -25.24
N CYS A 524 14.79 10.50 -26.54
CA CYS A 524 15.86 10.01 -27.40
C CYS A 524 16.02 10.88 -28.65
N ILE A 525 17.26 11.11 -29.07
CA ILE A 525 17.59 11.61 -30.40
C ILE A 525 18.15 10.49 -31.29
N VAL A 526 17.76 10.48 -32.57
CA VAL A 526 18.34 9.63 -33.60
C VAL A 526 19.05 10.52 -34.62
N THR A 527 20.39 10.49 -34.64
CA THR A 527 21.23 11.36 -35.48
C THR A 527 22.62 10.74 -35.70
N GLU A 528 23.25 11.04 -36.83
CA GLU A 528 24.68 10.76 -37.06
C GLU A 528 25.56 12.00 -36.82
N ASP A 529 24.95 13.17 -36.64
CA ASP A 529 25.64 14.41 -36.30
C ASP A 529 25.97 14.43 -34.80
N GLY A 530 27.27 14.34 -34.49
CA GLY A 530 27.75 14.32 -33.11
C GLY A 530 27.55 15.64 -32.37
N GLU A 531 27.56 16.79 -33.05
CA GLU A 531 27.33 18.09 -32.41
C GLU A 531 25.86 18.23 -32.03
N VAL A 532 24.95 17.84 -32.92
CA VAL A 532 23.50 17.83 -32.66
C VAL A 532 23.14 16.85 -31.54
N ALA A 533 23.77 15.67 -31.51
CA ALA A 533 23.60 14.71 -30.43
C ALA A 533 23.98 15.30 -29.06
N GLU A 534 25.15 15.95 -28.97
CA GLU A 534 25.62 16.57 -27.73
C GLU A 534 24.74 17.75 -27.29
N ILE A 535 24.23 18.55 -28.23
CA ILE A 535 23.26 19.61 -27.93
C ILE A 535 22.02 19.02 -27.27
N PHE A 536 21.44 17.97 -27.88
CA PHE A 536 20.24 17.31 -27.34
C PHE A 536 20.50 16.68 -25.96
N LEU A 537 21.59 15.91 -25.80
CA LEU A 537 21.94 15.23 -24.54
C LEU A 537 22.13 16.21 -23.38
N ARG A 538 22.64 17.43 -23.65
CA ARG A 538 22.91 18.43 -22.61
C ARG A 538 21.70 19.31 -22.28
N GLN A 539 20.85 19.59 -23.27
CA GLN A 539 19.77 20.56 -23.12
C GLN A 539 18.43 19.92 -22.77
N VAL A 540 18.17 18.66 -23.18
CA VAL A 540 16.96 17.95 -22.74
C VAL A 540 17.06 17.64 -21.24
N ASP A 541 16.07 18.09 -20.48
CA ASP A 541 16.07 17.98 -19.02
C ASP A 541 15.13 16.86 -18.56
N SER A 542 15.40 15.65 -19.04
CA SER A 542 14.68 14.43 -18.71
C SER A 542 15.49 13.53 -17.78
N ALA A 543 14.81 12.60 -17.12
CA ALA A 543 15.46 11.68 -16.20
C ALA A 543 16.44 10.73 -16.89
N ALA A 544 16.16 10.36 -18.15
CA ALA A 544 17.08 9.71 -19.06
C ALA A 544 17.05 10.39 -20.43
N VAL A 545 18.22 10.72 -20.99
CA VAL A 545 18.36 11.26 -22.34
C VAL A 545 19.26 10.33 -23.13
N LEU A 546 18.78 9.87 -24.28
CA LEU A 546 19.40 8.80 -25.05
C LEU A 546 19.80 9.28 -26.44
N HIS A 547 20.87 8.71 -26.98
CA HIS A 547 21.31 8.92 -28.37
C HIS A 547 21.34 7.57 -29.08
N ASN A 548 20.62 7.47 -30.20
CA ASN A 548 20.57 6.28 -31.06
C ASN A 548 20.17 4.99 -30.31
N ALA A 549 19.36 5.10 -29.25
CA ALA A 549 18.93 3.98 -28.42
C ALA A 549 17.45 4.12 -28.03
N SER A 550 16.73 3.00 -28.04
CA SER A 550 15.31 2.96 -27.67
C SER A 550 15.04 3.53 -26.28
N THR A 551 13.94 4.26 -26.12
CA THR A 551 13.46 4.77 -24.82
C THR A 551 13.19 3.65 -23.81
N ARG A 552 12.95 2.44 -24.30
CA ARG A 552 12.77 1.21 -23.51
C ARG A 552 14.00 0.80 -22.70
N PHE A 553 15.18 1.34 -23.02
CA PHE A 553 16.38 1.10 -22.23
C PHE A 553 16.34 1.74 -20.83
N SER A 554 15.49 2.75 -20.60
CA SER A 554 15.33 3.39 -19.29
C SER A 554 14.63 2.45 -18.29
N ASP A 555 15.41 1.58 -17.69
CA ASP A 555 15.01 0.50 -16.78
C ASP A 555 16.21 0.12 -15.90
N GLY A 556 16.00 -0.09 -14.61
CA GLY A 556 17.09 -0.32 -13.66
C GLY A 556 17.93 -1.55 -13.96
N PHE A 557 17.33 -2.64 -14.46
CA PHE A 557 18.10 -3.82 -14.85
C PHE A 557 18.92 -3.53 -16.10
N ARG A 558 18.33 -2.90 -17.12
CA ARG A 558 19.03 -2.54 -18.37
C ARG A 558 20.17 -1.55 -18.15
N PHE A 559 20.06 -0.66 -17.16
CA PHE A 559 21.12 0.27 -16.75
C PHE A 559 22.18 -0.36 -15.84
N GLY A 560 22.06 -1.65 -15.51
CA GLY A 560 23.04 -2.35 -14.69
C GLY A 560 22.91 -2.10 -13.19
N LEU A 561 21.78 -1.55 -12.72
CA LEU A 561 21.48 -1.36 -11.29
C LEU A 561 21.03 -2.65 -10.59
N GLY A 562 20.82 -3.73 -11.36
CA GLY A 562 20.38 -5.05 -10.89
C GLY A 562 18.88 -5.13 -10.61
N ALA A 563 18.33 -4.17 -9.87
CA ALA A 563 16.89 -4.02 -9.63
C ALA A 563 16.52 -2.55 -9.44
N GLU A 564 15.23 -2.23 -9.56
CA GLU A 564 14.68 -0.90 -9.30
C GLU A 564 13.46 -0.93 -8.39
N VAL A 565 13.32 0.09 -7.53
CA VAL A 565 12.06 0.36 -6.82
C VAL A 565 11.07 1.14 -7.67
N GLY A 566 11.53 1.76 -8.75
CA GLY A 566 10.74 2.55 -9.70
C GLY A 566 11.59 3.52 -10.48
N ILE A 567 10.92 4.34 -11.31
CA ILE A 567 11.55 5.45 -12.03
C ILE A 567 11.08 6.75 -11.39
N SER A 568 11.99 7.70 -11.24
CA SER A 568 11.70 9.01 -10.67
C SER A 568 11.96 10.10 -11.69
N THR A 569 10.97 10.96 -11.93
CA THR A 569 11.13 12.21 -12.69
C THR A 569 11.44 13.40 -11.78
N SER A 570 11.56 13.17 -10.47
CA SER A 570 11.93 14.20 -9.50
C SER A 570 13.33 14.73 -9.78
N ARG A 571 13.52 16.04 -9.58
CA ARG A 571 14.83 16.70 -9.66
C ARG A 571 15.61 16.68 -8.34
N ILE A 572 14.97 16.21 -7.27
CA ILE A 572 15.58 16.09 -5.95
C ILE A 572 15.78 14.62 -5.57
N HIS A 573 16.84 14.36 -4.80
CA HIS A 573 17.22 13.04 -4.27
C HIS A 573 17.70 12.02 -5.31
N ALA A 574 16.77 11.42 -6.06
CA ALA A 574 17.07 10.40 -7.06
C ALA A 574 16.19 10.60 -8.31
N ARG A 575 16.82 10.47 -9.49
CA ARG A 575 16.23 10.73 -10.80
C ARG A 575 16.60 9.62 -11.78
N GLY A 576 15.64 9.19 -12.59
CA GLY A 576 15.76 8.01 -13.47
C GLY A 576 15.39 6.72 -12.75
N PRO A 577 15.81 5.55 -13.27
CA PRO A 577 15.64 4.27 -12.58
C PRO A 577 16.32 4.27 -11.21
N VAL A 578 15.57 3.93 -10.17
CA VAL A 578 16.00 4.06 -8.77
C VAL A 578 16.38 2.69 -8.22
N GLY A 579 17.69 2.43 -8.15
CA GLY A 579 18.28 1.25 -7.51
C GLY A 579 18.59 1.46 -6.02
N VAL A 580 19.60 0.75 -5.50
CA VAL A 580 19.98 0.84 -4.07
C VAL A 580 20.43 2.24 -3.66
N GLU A 581 21.20 2.93 -4.50
CA GLU A 581 21.73 4.26 -4.15
C GLU A 581 20.63 5.29 -3.91
N GLY A 582 19.52 5.19 -4.65
CA GLY A 582 18.35 6.05 -4.45
C GLY A 582 17.54 5.73 -3.19
N LEU A 583 17.89 4.68 -2.45
CA LEU A 583 17.33 4.36 -1.13
C LEU A 583 18.27 4.73 0.03
N LEU A 584 19.32 5.49 -0.27
CA LEU A 584 20.30 6.00 0.69
C LEU A 584 20.29 7.52 0.73
N THR A 585 20.61 8.08 1.89
CA THR A 585 20.95 9.48 2.11
C THR A 585 22.41 9.58 2.60
N THR A 586 22.82 10.76 3.06
CA THR A 586 24.16 11.01 3.59
C THR A 586 24.09 11.59 5.00
N ARG A 587 25.11 11.30 5.81
CA ARG A 587 25.29 11.89 7.13
C ARG A 587 26.72 12.39 7.31
N TRP A 588 26.90 13.34 8.21
CA TRP A 588 28.21 13.88 8.59
C TRP A 588 28.66 13.32 9.92
N ILE A 589 29.89 12.82 9.99
CA ILE A 589 30.51 12.28 11.19
C ILE A 589 31.77 13.10 11.47
N LEU A 590 31.78 13.82 12.57
CA LEU A 590 32.92 14.61 13.04
C LEU A 590 33.60 13.89 14.19
N ARG A 591 34.91 13.68 14.09
CA ARG A 591 35.73 13.06 15.13
C ARG A 591 36.77 14.06 15.60
N GLY A 592 36.71 14.42 16.88
CA GLY A 592 37.65 15.33 17.52
C GLY A 592 38.34 14.71 18.73
N LYS A 593 39.22 15.49 19.36
CA LYS A 593 39.96 15.22 20.59
C LYS A 593 39.59 16.21 21.72
N GLY A 594 38.45 16.88 21.61
CA GLY A 594 38.00 17.91 22.56
C GLY A 594 38.09 19.35 22.03
N GLN A 595 38.21 19.53 20.71
CA GLN A 595 38.13 20.86 20.09
C GLN A 595 36.78 21.52 20.42
N VAL A 596 36.83 22.79 20.83
CA VAL A 596 35.67 23.64 21.09
C VAL A 596 35.68 24.81 20.12
N VAL A 597 34.51 25.38 19.83
CA VAL A 597 34.40 26.54 18.94
C VAL A 597 35.00 27.78 19.60
N ASP A 598 34.64 28.10 20.85
CA ASP A 598 35.17 29.24 21.62
C ASP A 598 35.29 30.56 20.83
N GLY A 599 34.23 30.91 20.07
CA GLY A 599 34.23 32.06 19.18
C GLY A 599 35.32 32.03 18.11
N ASP A 600 35.74 30.82 17.71
CA ASP A 600 36.85 30.50 16.81
C ASP A 600 38.25 30.89 17.33
N ASN A 601 38.40 31.22 18.62
CA ASN A 601 39.66 31.73 19.19
C ASN A 601 40.73 30.64 19.47
N GLY A 602 40.39 29.36 19.35
CA GLY A 602 41.28 28.23 19.70
C GLY A 602 41.46 27.19 18.59
N VAL A 603 40.86 27.40 17.42
CA VAL A 603 40.85 26.40 16.33
C VAL A 603 41.34 27.06 15.04
N VAL A 604 42.41 26.51 14.46
CA VAL A 604 42.86 26.89 13.12
C VAL A 604 42.25 25.94 12.09
N TYR A 605 41.32 26.47 11.30
CA TYR A 605 40.69 25.71 10.23
C TYR A 605 41.64 25.49 9.04
N THR A 606 41.84 24.24 8.67
CA THR A 606 42.70 23.86 7.53
C THR A 606 41.91 23.43 6.31
N HIS A 607 40.69 22.89 6.51
CA HIS A 607 39.81 22.36 5.46
C HIS A 607 40.52 21.48 4.44
N LYS A 608 41.52 20.71 4.88
CA LYS A 608 42.34 19.88 4.01
C LYS A 608 41.54 18.65 3.60
N ASP A 609 41.23 18.52 2.32
CA ASP A 609 40.62 17.30 1.80
C ASP A 609 41.58 16.12 1.94
N LEU A 610 41.06 15.02 2.46
CA LEU A 610 41.79 13.79 2.69
C LEU A 610 41.33 12.73 1.68
N PRO A 611 42.23 11.83 1.25
CA PRO A 611 41.87 10.77 0.33
C PRO A 611 40.79 9.86 0.94
N VAL A 612 39.79 9.54 0.13
CA VAL A 612 38.78 8.52 0.44
C VAL A 612 39.32 7.20 -0.14
N LEU A 613 39.85 6.34 0.73
CA LEU A 613 40.31 5.01 0.32
C LEU A 613 39.10 4.19 -0.18
N LYS A 614 39.24 3.55 -1.34
CA LYS A 614 38.26 2.53 -1.76
C LYS A 614 38.38 1.36 -0.79
N ARG A 615 37.24 0.77 -0.39
CA ARG A 615 37.20 -0.24 0.70
C ARG A 615 38.09 -1.47 0.45
N LYS A 616 38.39 -1.80 -0.82
CA LYS A 616 39.38 -2.83 -1.18
C LYS A 616 40.79 -2.49 -0.70
N ASP A 617 41.22 -1.25 -0.80
CA ASP A 617 42.57 -0.80 -0.42
C ASP A 617 42.74 -0.76 1.11
N ALA A 618 41.64 -0.62 1.87
CA ALA A 618 41.70 -0.56 3.33
C ALA A 618 41.96 -1.93 3.99
N LEU A 619 41.57 -3.04 3.35
CA LEU A 619 41.85 -4.40 3.83
C LEU A 619 43.30 -4.82 3.56
N GLU A 620 43.88 -4.36 2.44
CA GLU A 620 45.30 -4.59 2.10
C GLU A 620 46.24 -3.72 2.94
N ASN A 621 45.90 -2.44 3.16
CA ASN A 621 46.70 -1.54 4.00
C ASN A 621 46.55 -1.82 5.51
N GLY A 622 45.51 -2.54 5.93
CA GLY A 622 45.28 -2.92 7.33
C GLY A 622 46.21 -4.03 7.84
N HIS A 623 46.72 -4.89 6.95
CA HIS A 623 47.71 -5.92 7.31
C HIS A 623 49.12 -5.34 7.46
N GLY A 624 49.51 -4.34 6.66
CA GLY A 624 50.84 -3.73 6.74
C GLY A 624 51.06 -2.78 7.93
N ALA A 625 49.98 -2.29 8.56
CA ALA A 625 50.07 -1.37 9.69
C ALA A 625 50.13 -2.06 11.07
N MET A 626 49.82 -3.36 11.16
CA MET A 626 49.92 -4.14 12.40
C MET A 626 51.30 -4.81 12.60
N GLU A 627 52.11 -4.96 11.54
CA GLU A 627 53.46 -5.55 11.63
C GLU A 627 54.56 -4.55 12.05
N ASN A 628 54.27 -3.24 12.12
CA ASN A 628 55.23 -2.22 12.58
C ASN A 628 54.90 -1.65 13.98
N ALA A 629 54.08 -2.35 14.76
CA ALA A 629 53.72 -1.97 16.12
C ALA A 629 53.79 -3.15 17.11
N LEU A 630 54.76 -4.05 16.91
CA LEU A 630 55.21 -5.04 17.89
C LEU A 630 56.72 -4.92 18.12
#